data_AF-A0A954LJF5-F1
#
_entry.id   AF-A0A954LJF5-F1
#
_cell.length_a   1.000
_cell.length_b   1.000
_cell.length_c   1.000
_cell.angle_alpha   90.00
_cell.angle_beta   90.00
_cell.angle_gamma   90.00
#
_symmetry.space_group_name_H-M   'P 1'
#
loop_
_entity.id
_entity.type
_entity.pdbx_description
1 polymer ?
#
loop_
_entity_poly.entity_id
_entity_poly.type
_entity_poly.pdbx_seq_one_letter_code
_entity_poly.pdbx_strand_id
1 'polypeptide(L)'
;IQDGTTLQNLGVLDTAPREIMLRFSEGQVLNPDSLRGIEFVRSGFDGTFFVDGAGNPVSDPAAALGPVFDDSVPVSLGTIQIGERPNEVIVRFADTLVDDNYQIRIRGTGNTPLRNEQGLAFNGGEDRLLNFEVDRGAQIEAAVHQPIVRNQILRVGDPSQLVDEASFTIQVGGAPKTFEFEDTDIGDGVSDPSHIAITFSASSPPTATALRDQIQASLDSESGTGFDITTSTDSTDGILISGAAFSPIITPDSDAQSVLSISDGNLEQRKNLITVYFNANDELEQSSAESPAFYRLISTNGDVMLPVSVTYNADSATAVLDFGPDFETGTYNLRIGESFEGNNRITPDPLNPNVGPVNLGAREVNTSVIRDAFIGGNPNSTSLDPNDVDLYRFELNNPAT
;
A
#
# COMPACT_ATOMS: atom_id res chain seq x y z
N ILE A 1 14.89 20.71 24.15
CA ILE A 1 13.75 20.20 24.95
C ILE A 1 14.03 20.55 26.41
N GLN A 2 13.35 21.59 26.90
CA GLN A 2 13.30 21.97 28.32
C GLN A 2 12.08 21.30 28.94
N ASP A 3 12.15 21.00 30.24
CA ASP A 3 11.11 20.43 31.11
C ASP A 3 10.92 18.89 31.08
N GLY A 4 11.74 18.21 31.89
CA GLY A 4 11.24 17.52 33.10
C GLY A 4 10.30 16.31 33.01
N THR A 5 9.79 15.89 31.85
CA THR A 5 8.98 14.66 31.71
C THR A 5 9.33 13.86 30.47
N THR A 6 9.94 12.69 30.72
CA THR A 6 9.97 11.42 29.96
C THR A 6 10.42 11.41 28.49
N LEU A 7 11.52 10.67 28.28
CA LEU A 7 11.88 10.03 27.00
C LEU A 7 10.65 9.27 26.45
N GLN A 8 10.00 9.81 25.42
CA GLN A 8 8.91 9.12 24.73
C GLN A 8 9.50 8.21 23.64
N ASN A 9 8.84 7.08 23.37
CA ASN A 9 9.06 6.32 22.15
C ASN A 9 8.92 7.28 20.96
N LEU A 10 9.77 7.14 19.94
CA LEU A 10 9.71 8.05 18.78
C LEU A 10 8.49 7.75 17.87
N GLY A 11 7.71 6.71 18.20
CA GLY A 11 6.55 6.29 17.42
C GLY A 11 6.97 5.67 16.09
N VAL A 12 6.07 5.80 15.10
CA VAL A 12 6.30 5.39 13.71
C VAL A 12 6.92 6.56 12.95
N LEU A 13 8.00 6.29 12.23
CA LEU A 13 8.68 7.25 11.36
C LEU A 13 8.39 6.86 9.91
N ASP A 14 7.72 7.74 9.18
CA ASP A 14 7.39 7.59 7.74
C ASP A 14 8.61 7.74 6.81
N THR A 15 9.74 8.16 7.38
CA THR A 15 10.98 8.43 6.67
C THR A 15 12.12 7.91 7.51
N ALA A 16 13.02 7.14 6.88
CA ALA A 16 14.23 6.68 7.54
C ALA A 16 15.10 7.85 8.00
N PRO A 17 15.30 8.06 9.32
CA PRO A 17 16.14 9.13 9.81
C PRO A 17 17.60 8.86 9.43
N ARG A 18 18.32 9.91 9.06
CA ARG A 18 19.78 9.84 8.85
C ARG A 18 20.57 10.05 10.14
N GLU A 19 19.97 10.77 11.09
CA GLU A 19 20.58 11.17 12.34
C GLU A 19 19.53 11.17 13.45
N ILE A 20 19.94 10.79 14.66
CA ILE A 20 19.16 10.96 15.89
C ILE A 20 19.99 11.73 16.90
N MET A 21 19.38 12.74 17.51
CA MET A 21 19.94 13.49 18.64
C MET A 21 19.29 13.03 19.93
N LEU A 22 20.10 12.48 20.84
CA LEU A 22 19.69 12.16 22.20
C LEU A 22 20.10 13.29 23.13
N ARG A 23 19.16 13.84 23.89
CA ARG A 23 19.43 14.91 24.86
C ARG A 23 19.21 14.41 26.28
N PHE A 24 20.24 14.55 27.10
CA PHE A 24 20.26 14.17 28.50
C PHE A 24 19.98 15.37 29.40
N SER A 25 19.82 15.15 30.71
CA SER A 25 19.52 16.21 31.68
C SER A 25 20.51 17.38 31.60
N GLU A 26 20.01 18.60 31.75
CA GLU A 26 20.85 19.80 31.71
C GLU A 26 21.90 19.79 32.82
N GLY A 27 23.08 20.33 32.53
CA GLY A 27 24.22 20.36 33.46
C GLY A 27 25.06 19.07 33.49
N GLN A 28 24.64 18.00 32.80
CA GLN A 28 25.49 16.83 32.59
C GLN A 28 26.56 17.12 31.53
N VAL A 29 27.76 16.57 31.75
CA VAL A 29 28.83 16.55 30.75
C VAL A 29 29.16 15.09 30.49
N LEU A 30 28.79 14.59 29.32
CA LEU A 30 28.95 13.18 28.96
C LEU A 30 30.41 12.85 28.67
N ASN A 31 30.85 11.68 29.12
CA ASN A 31 32.19 11.19 28.78
C ASN A 31 32.16 10.59 27.36
N PRO A 32 32.91 11.16 26.38
CA PRO A 32 32.91 10.68 25.00
C PRO A 32 33.39 9.23 24.86
N ASP A 33 34.26 8.75 25.75
CA ASP A 33 34.77 7.37 25.71
C ASP A 33 33.72 6.34 26.15
N SER A 34 32.62 6.80 26.75
CA SER A 34 31.52 5.95 27.23
C SER A 34 30.34 5.84 26.27
N LEU A 35 30.40 6.48 25.09
CA LEU A 35 29.29 6.49 24.12
C LEU A 35 28.94 5.11 23.57
N ARG A 36 29.83 4.12 23.72
CA ARG A 36 29.53 2.70 23.44
C ARG A 36 28.43 2.12 24.31
N GLY A 37 28.01 2.80 25.38
CA GLY A 37 26.83 2.45 26.16
C GLY A 37 25.51 2.83 25.50
N ILE A 38 25.52 3.42 24.30
CA ILE A 38 24.34 3.67 23.48
C ILE A 38 24.39 2.73 22.28
N GLU A 39 23.43 1.82 22.20
CA GLU A 39 23.33 0.80 21.16
C GLU A 39 22.04 1.01 20.36
N PHE A 40 22.10 0.78 19.06
CA PHE A 40 20.94 0.74 18.17
C PHE A 40 20.83 -0.66 17.62
N VAL A 41 19.65 -1.25 17.77
CA VAL A 41 19.33 -2.57 17.24
C VAL A 41 17.98 -2.53 16.55
N ARG A 42 17.73 -3.48 15.67
CA ARG A 42 16.43 -3.71 15.03
C ARG A 42 15.96 -5.14 15.26
N SER A 43 14.66 -5.39 15.09
CA SER A 43 14.08 -6.71 15.32
C SER A 43 14.56 -7.75 14.29
N GLY A 44 14.87 -7.31 13.07
CA GLY A 44 15.29 -8.23 12.02
C GLY A 44 14.10 -8.78 11.23
N PHE A 45 13.04 -7.96 11.10
CA PHE A 45 11.78 -8.24 10.38
C PHE A 45 10.82 -9.24 11.07
N ASP A 46 11.09 -9.64 12.30
CA ASP A 46 10.23 -10.58 13.05
C ASP A 46 9.39 -9.88 14.16
N GLY A 47 9.58 -8.58 14.34
CA GLY A 47 8.90 -7.77 15.36
C GLY A 47 9.38 -8.03 16.79
N THR A 48 10.41 -8.85 17.00
CA THR A 48 10.86 -9.33 18.31
C THR A 48 12.32 -8.96 18.57
N PHE A 49 12.65 -8.52 19.79
CA PHE A 49 14.05 -8.24 20.18
C PHE A 49 14.63 -9.31 21.09
N PHE A 50 13.77 -10.06 21.79
CA PHE A 50 14.17 -11.05 22.78
C PHE A 50 13.28 -12.29 22.65
N VAL A 51 13.90 -13.46 22.80
CA VAL A 51 13.20 -14.75 22.78
C VAL A 51 13.58 -15.62 23.98
N ASP A 52 12.69 -16.51 24.37
CA ASP A 52 12.98 -17.53 25.39
C ASP A 52 13.81 -18.69 24.82
N GLY A 53 14.19 -19.65 25.66
CA GLY A 53 14.92 -20.85 25.22
C GLY A 53 14.18 -21.79 24.27
N ALA A 54 12.89 -21.54 24.00
CA ALA A 54 12.09 -22.23 23.00
C ALA A 54 11.86 -21.38 21.73
N GLY A 55 12.38 -20.16 21.67
CA GLY A 55 12.23 -19.24 20.54
C GLY A 55 10.94 -18.41 20.56
N ASN A 56 10.19 -18.38 21.67
CA ASN A 56 8.98 -17.56 21.76
C ASN A 56 9.33 -16.10 22.10
N PRO A 57 8.61 -15.10 21.54
CA PRO A 57 8.84 -13.70 21.86
C PRO A 57 8.70 -13.37 23.34
N VAL A 58 9.63 -12.57 23.86
CA VAL A 58 9.65 -12.06 25.25
C VAL A 58 9.61 -10.54 25.23
N SER A 59 8.52 -9.96 25.73
CA SER A 59 8.32 -8.50 25.74
C SER A 59 9.06 -7.78 26.87
N ASP A 60 9.27 -8.44 28.00
CA ASP A 60 10.08 -7.94 29.12
C ASP A 60 11.14 -8.97 29.53
N PRO A 61 12.40 -8.80 29.09
CA PRO A 61 13.48 -9.74 29.41
C PRO A 61 13.81 -9.78 30.90
N ALA A 62 13.49 -8.73 31.68
CA ALA A 62 13.76 -8.69 33.11
C ALA A 62 12.73 -9.49 33.93
N ALA A 63 11.53 -9.71 33.38
CA ALA A 63 10.45 -10.46 34.03
C ALA A 63 10.39 -11.94 33.64
N ALA A 64 11.21 -12.39 32.69
CA ALA A 64 11.16 -13.74 32.16
C ALA A 64 11.65 -14.80 33.16
N LEU A 65 10.86 -15.87 33.34
CA LEU A 65 11.22 -17.02 34.17
C LEU A 65 12.01 -18.06 33.36
N GLY A 66 13.20 -17.69 32.87
CA GLY A 66 14.03 -18.57 32.05
C GLY A 66 15.19 -17.87 31.36
N PRO A 67 16.06 -18.58 30.62
CA PRO A 67 17.07 -17.95 29.79
C PRO A 67 16.39 -17.13 28.69
N VAL A 68 16.80 -15.87 28.58
CA VAL A 68 16.39 -14.96 27.50
C VAL A 68 17.58 -14.74 26.60
N PHE A 69 17.34 -14.82 25.29
CA PHE A 69 18.33 -14.56 24.26
C PHE A 69 17.97 -13.27 23.53
N ASP A 70 18.99 -12.48 23.23
CA ASP A 70 18.88 -11.29 22.42
C ASP A 70 18.98 -11.70 20.95
N ASP A 71 17.87 -11.59 20.22
CA ASP A 71 17.77 -11.93 18.79
C ASP A 71 17.89 -10.69 17.90
N SER A 72 18.17 -9.54 18.50
CA SER A 72 18.22 -8.29 17.78
C SER A 72 19.42 -8.19 16.83
N VAL A 73 19.19 -7.51 15.70
CA VAL A 73 20.21 -7.24 14.69
C VAL A 73 20.86 -5.87 14.98
N PRO A 74 22.19 -5.78 15.19
CA PRO A 74 22.87 -4.51 15.40
C PRO A 74 22.73 -3.57 14.19
N VAL A 75 22.47 -2.29 14.45
CA VAL A 75 22.43 -1.25 13.42
C VAL A 75 23.82 -0.63 13.26
N SER A 76 24.31 -0.59 12.01
CA SER A 76 25.59 0.03 11.68
C SER A 76 25.53 1.55 11.84
N LEU A 77 26.42 2.09 12.69
CA LEU A 77 26.55 3.54 12.89
C LEU A 77 27.73 4.08 12.07
N GLY A 78 27.50 5.21 11.40
CA GLY A 78 28.56 5.96 10.73
C GLY A 78 29.38 6.75 11.74
N THR A 79 28.71 7.48 12.64
CA THR A 79 29.36 8.22 13.74
C THR A 79 28.47 8.29 14.97
N ILE A 80 29.07 8.26 16.15
CA ILE A 80 28.43 8.65 17.41
C ILE A 80 29.34 9.65 18.12
N GLN A 81 28.82 10.81 18.47
CA GLN A 81 29.62 11.90 19.06
C GLN A 81 28.79 12.78 19.99
N ILE A 82 29.48 13.53 20.85
CA ILE A 82 28.84 14.61 21.62
C ILE A 82 28.41 15.72 20.65
N GLY A 83 27.20 16.24 20.84
CA GLY A 83 26.63 17.33 20.03
C GLY A 83 27.21 18.69 20.40
N GLU A 84 26.49 19.75 20.00
CA GLU A 84 26.90 21.13 20.34
C GLU A 84 26.84 21.40 21.85
N ARG A 85 25.97 20.67 22.58
CA ARG A 85 25.91 20.70 24.03
C ARG A 85 26.55 19.46 24.64
N PRO A 86 27.21 19.59 25.80
CA PRO A 86 27.88 18.48 26.46
C PRO A 86 26.93 17.39 26.99
N ASN A 87 25.63 17.65 27.02
CA ASN A 87 24.57 16.71 27.37
C ASN A 87 23.79 16.22 26.15
N GLU A 88 24.30 16.39 24.93
CA GLU A 88 23.68 15.92 23.70
C GLU A 88 24.60 14.89 23.02
N VAL A 89 24.01 13.83 22.47
CA VAL A 89 24.70 12.84 21.65
C VAL A 89 24.04 12.81 20.29
N ILE A 90 24.85 12.96 19.24
CA ILE A 90 24.43 12.88 17.86
C ILE A 90 24.89 11.54 17.30
N VAL A 91 23.94 10.78 16.76
CA VAL A 91 24.17 9.47 16.15
C VAL A 91 23.80 9.56 14.68
N ARG A 92 24.74 9.25 13.79
CA ARG A 92 24.50 9.13 12.34
C ARG A 92 24.57 7.68 11.93
N PHE A 93 23.58 7.23 11.18
CA PHE A 93 23.54 5.88 10.65
C PHE A 93 24.51 5.74 9.46
N ALA A 94 25.12 4.56 9.33
CA ALA A 94 26.01 4.28 8.20
C ALA A 94 25.22 4.04 6.92
N ASP A 95 24.02 3.48 7.07
CA ASP A 95 23.11 3.10 5.99
C ASP A 95 21.72 3.73 6.22
N THR A 96 20.91 3.75 5.17
CA THR A 96 19.49 4.11 5.31
C THR A 96 18.77 2.99 6.06
N LEU A 97 18.01 3.35 7.10
CA LEU A 97 17.20 2.40 7.85
C LEU A 97 16.10 1.83 6.95
N VAL A 98 15.92 0.50 7.03
CA VAL A 98 14.83 -0.21 6.34
C VAL A 98 13.60 -0.27 7.25
N ASP A 99 12.46 -0.66 6.69
CA ASP A 99 11.23 -0.80 7.46
C ASP A 99 11.37 -1.94 8.47
N ASP A 100 11.25 -1.61 9.76
CA ASP A 100 11.45 -2.51 10.88
C ASP A 100 11.09 -1.83 12.21
N ASN A 101 11.01 -2.64 13.27
CA ASN A 101 11.03 -2.19 14.65
C ASN A 101 12.48 -1.97 15.10
N TYR A 102 12.74 -0.82 15.70
CA TYR A 102 14.04 -0.42 16.23
C TYR A 102 13.99 -0.17 17.73
N GLN A 103 15.11 -0.44 18.39
CA GLN A 103 15.31 -0.18 19.81
C GLN A 103 16.65 0.52 20.05
N ILE A 104 16.59 1.65 20.74
CA ILE A 104 17.73 2.34 21.30
C ILE A 104 17.92 1.83 22.72
N ARG A 105 19.10 1.26 22.99
CA ARG A 105 19.48 0.75 24.31
C ARG A 105 20.51 1.68 24.92
N ILE A 106 20.19 2.29 26.05
CA ILE A 106 21.10 3.14 26.82
C ILE A 106 21.46 2.39 28.10
N ARG A 107 22.72 1.97 28.20
CA ARG A 107 23.24 1.18 29.32
C ARG A 107 23.58 2.06 30.51
N GLY A 108 22.96 1.81 31.65
CA GLY A 108 23.39 2.31 32.96
C GLY A 108 24.17 1.26 33.75
N THR A 109 23.95 -0.02 33.44
CA THR A 109 24.58 -1.18 34.08
C THR A 109 25.73 -1.78 33.24
N GLY A 110 26.34 -2.85 33.76
CA GLY A 110 27.25 -3.71 33.00
C GLY A 110 28.67 -3.17 32.84
N ASN A 111 29.38 -3.69 31.83
CA ASN A 111 30.79 -3.38 31.58
C ASN A 111 31.00 -2.12 30.74
N THR A 112 29.97 -1.68 30.01
CA THR A 112 30.02 -0.53 29.10
C THR A 112 28.88 0.46 29.33
N PRO A 113 28.61 0.91 30.58
CA PRO A 113 27.58 1.89 30.80
C PRO A 113 27.97 3.25 30.23
N LEU A 114 26.98 4.01 29.77
CA LEU A 114 27.12 5.43 29.49
C LEU A 114 27.45 6.18 30.79
N ARG A 115 28.42 7.08 30.75
CA ARG A 115 28.89 7.84 31.92
C ARG A 115 29.00 9.32 31.64
N ASN A 116 28.93 10.12 32.69
CA ASN A 116 29.41 11.50 32.66
C ASN A 116 30.93 11.58 32.93
N GLU A 117 31.53 12.76 32.79
CA GLU A 117 32.96 12.99 33.04
C GLU A 117 33.38 12.73 34.50
N GLN A 118 32.44 12.81 35.45
CA GLN A 118 32.64 12.43 36.85
C GLN A 118 32.62 10.91 37.07
N GLY A 119 32.40 10.12 36.02
CA GLY A 119 32.36 8.65 36.06
C GLY A 119 31.04 8.07 36.58
N LEU A 120 30.04 8.90 36.88
CA LEU A 120 28.72 8.44 37.30
C LEU A 120 28.00 7.80 36.12
N ALA A 121 27.39 6.64 36.35
CA ALA A 121 26.65 5.91 35.33
C ALA A 121 25.30 6.59 35.02
N PHE A 122 24.84 6.39 33.80
CA PHE A 122 23.52 6.81 33.35
C PHE A 122 22.42 6.31 34.30
N ASN A 123 21.44 7.19 34.57
CA ASN A 123 20.23 6.90 35.33
C ASN A 123 20.47 6.20 36.68
N GLY A 124 21.55 6.56 37.40
CA GLY A 124 21.88 5.93 38.68
C GLY A 124 22.35 4.48 38.57
N GLY A 125 22.73 4.05 37.36
CA GLY A 125 23.12 2.68 37.08
C GLY A 125 21.99 1.82 36.52
N GLU A 126 20.91 2.40 35.98
CA GLU A 126 19.77 1.67 35.40
C GLU A 126 19.74 1.79 33.87
N ASP A 127 19.43 0.70 33.17
CA ASP A 127 19.32 0.68 31.71
C ASP A 127 18.00 1.35 31.25
N ARG A 128 17.99 1.83 30.00
CA ARG A 128 16.78 2.35 29.35
C ARG A 128 16.67 1.83 27.92
N LEU A 129 15.45 1.44 27.55
CA LEU A 129 15.07 1.05 26.20
C LEU A 129 14.11 2.11 25.64
N LEU A 130 14.33 2.52 24.39
CA LEU A 130 13.44 3.41 23.64
C LEU A 130 13.11 2.74 22.31
N ASN A 131 11.84 2.58 22.02
CA ASN A 131 11.40 1.93 20.79
C ASN A 131 10.95 2.97 19.76
N PHE A 132 11.15 2.66 18.50
CA PHE A 132 10.56 3.36 17.37
C PHE A 132 10.43 2.41 16.19
N GLU A 133 9.55 2.75 15.27
CA GLU A 133 9.33 2.00 14.04
C GLU A 133 9.75 2.89 12.88
N VAL A 134 10.36 2.29 11.86
CA VAL A 134 10.49 2.91 10.55
C VAL A 134 9.51 2.18 9.65
N ASP A 135 8.60 2.94 9.06
CA ASP A 135 7.61 2.45 8.10
C ASP A 135 7.52 3.47 6.98
N ARG A 136 8.30 3.25 5.91
CA ARG A 136 8.37 4.15 4.74
C ARG A 136 7.15 4.00 3.82
N GLY A 137 6.21 3.12 4.14
CA GLY A 137 5.07 2.77 3.31
C GLY A 137 5.45 2.18 1.95
N ALA A 138 4.43 1.99 1.11
CA ALA A 138 4.58 1.41 -0.21
C ALA A 138 5.55 2.20 -1.11
N GLN A 139 6.50 1.47 -1.70
CA GLN A 139 7.48 1.98 -2.65
C GLN A 139 7.12 1.57 -4.07
N ILE A 140 7.33 2.48 -5.02
CA ILE A 140 7.14 2.18 -6.44
C ILE A 140 8.32 1.35 -6.93
N GLU A 141 8.06 0.12 -7.37
CA GLU A 141 9.06 -0.74 -8.01
C GLU A 141 9.16 -0.45 -9.51
N ALA A 142 8.02 -0.27 -10.17
CA ALA A 142 7.97 -0.02 -11.60
C ALA A 142 6.70 0.72 -12.02
N ALA A 143 6.77 1.37 -13.18
CA ALA A 143 5.61 1.87 -13.89
C ALA A 143 5.71 1.48 -15.37
N VAL A 144 4.67 0.83 -15.87
CA VAL A 144 4.54 0.40 -17.26
C VAL A 144 3.50 1.28 -17.93
N HIS A 145 3.91 2.09 -18.90
CA HIS A 145 2.98 2.87 -19.70
C HIS A 145 2.59 2.09 -20.96
N GLN A 146 1.34 2.27 -21.38
CA GLN A 146 0.80 1.71 -22.61
C GLN A 146 1.03 0.19 -22.75
N PRO A 147 0.54 -0.62 -21.78
CA PRO A 147 0.73 -2.07 -21.82
C PRO A 147 0.19 -2.65 -23.13
N ILE A 148 0.89 -3.67 -23.63
CA ILE A 148 0.45 -4.44 -24.80
C ILE A 148 -0.17 -5.72 -24.28
N VAL A 149 -1.46 -5.89 -24.51
CA VAL A 149 -2.22 -7.06 -24.09
C VAL A 149 -2.52 -7.95 -25.30
N ARG A 150 -2.64 -9.25 -25.05
CA ARG A 150 -3.09 -10.24 -26.01
C ARG A 150 -4.50 -10.66 -25.63
N ASN A 151 -5.47 -10.36 -26.49
CA ASN A 151 -6.84 -10.79 -26.29
C ASN A 151 -6.93 -12.31 -26.43
N GLN A 152 -7.92 -12.91 -25.79
CA GLN A 152 -8.25 -14.34 -25.94
C GLN A 152 -9.61 -14.47 -26.60
N ILE A 153 -9.81 -15.53 -27.37
CA ILE A 153 -11.09 -15.88 -27.96
C ILE A 153 -11.51 -17.22 -27.37
N LEU A 154 -12.63 -17.21 -26.64
CA LEU A 154 -13.30 -18.40 -26.12
C LEU A 154 -14.42 -18.82 -27.07
N ARG A 155 -14.43 -20.08 -27.50
CA ARG A 155 -15.47 -20.64 -28.35
C ARG A 155 -16.19 -21.78 -27.66
N VAL A 156 -17.48 -21.86 -27.96
CA VAL A 156 -18.38 -22.92 -27.50
C VAL A 156 -18.58 -23.93 -28.63
N GLY A 157 -18.29 -25.19 -28.33
CA GLY A 157 -18.49 -26.37 -29.14
C GLY A 157 -19.89 -26.94 -28.97
N ASP A 158 -20.02 -28.26 -28.83
CA ASP A 158 -21.31 -28.94 -28.67
C ASP A 158 -21.73 -29.00 -27.19
N PRO A 159 -22.75 -28.23 -26.75
CA PRO A 159 -23.15 -28.20 -25.35
C PRO A 159 -23.74 -29.52 -24.83
N SER A 160 -24.10 -30.46 -25.71
CA SER A 160 -24.55 -31.78 -25.29
C SER A 160 -23.44 -32.63 -24.64
N GLN A 161 -22.18 -32.18 -24.74
CA GLN A 161 -21.04 -32.80 -24.07
C GLN A 161 -20.72 -32.18 -22.71
N LEU A 162 -21.41 -31.11 -22.30
CA LEU A 162 -21.24 -30.55 -20.97
C LEU A 162 -21.67 -31.58 -19.91
N VAL A 163 -20.92 -31.58 -18.82
CA VAL A 163 -21.25 -32.28 -17.59
C VAL A 163 -21.33 -31.27 -16.48
N ASP A 164 -22.08 -31.63 -15.45
CA ASP A 164 -22.16 -30.86 -14.21
C ASP A 164 -20.78 -30.71 -13.54
N GLU A 165 -20.59 -29.63 -12.78
CA GLU A 165 -19.33 -29.21 -12.14
C GLU A 165 -18.17 -28.88 -13.12
N ALA A 166 -18.35 -29.04 -14.44
CA ALA A 166 -17.32 -28.65 -15.41
C ALA A 166 -17.02 -27.15 -15.27
N SER A 167 -15.75 -26.76 -15.33
CA SER A 167 -15.36 -25.41 -14.98
C SER A 167 -14.23 -24.84 -15.85
N PHE A 168 -14.13 -23.52 -15.85
CA PHE A 168 -12.97 -22.83 -16.37
C PHE A 168 -12.61 -21.63 -15.50
N THR A 169 -11.32 -21.39 -15.38
CA THR A 169 -10.78 -20.26 -14.61
C THR A 169 -10.22 -19.21 -15.56
N ILE A 170 -10.50 -17.94 -15.28
CA ILE A 170 -9.88 -16.80 -15.94
C ILE A 170 -9.02 -16.03 -14.95
N GLN A 171 -7.78 -15.74 -15.35
CA GLN A 171 -6.88 -14.86 -14.64
C GLN A 171 -6.55 -13.64 -15.51
N VAL A 172 -6.71 -12.44 -14.93
CA VAL A 172 -6.35 -11.17 -15.57
C VAL A 172 -5.75 -10.22 -14.52
N GLY A 173 -4.43 -10.26 -14.38
CA GLY A 173 -3.76 -9.55 -13.28
C GLY A 173 -3.96 -10.27 -11.94
N GLY A 174 -4.90 -9.76 -11.14
CA GLY A 174 -5.16 -10.16 -9.75
C GLY A 174 -5.71 -11.58 -9.54
N ALA A 175 -6.51 -11.75 -8.49
CA ALA A 175 -7.08 -13.05 -8.13
C ALA A 175 -7.92 -13.65 -9.29
N PRO A 176 -7.74 -14.95 -9.59
CA PRO A 176 -8.50 -15.61 -10.64
C PRO A 176 -9.98 -15.77 -10.28
N LYS A 177 -10.83 -15.84 -11.31
CA LYS A 177 -12.26 -16.14 -11.17
C LYS A 177 -12.57 -17.47 -11.86
N THR A 178 -13.32 -18.33 -11.17
CA THR A 178 -13.75 -19.64 -11.70
C THR A 178 -15.23 -19.59 -12.03
N PHE A 179 -15.55 -20.05 -13.24
CA PHE A 179 -16.90 -20.21 -13.75
C PHE A 179 -17.20 -21.70 -13.84
N GLU A 180 -18.34 -22.11 -13.29
CA GLU A 180 -18.76 -23.50 -13.21
C GLU A 180 -20.08 -23.69 -13.95
N PHE A 181 -20.15 -24.72 -14.79
CA PHE A 181 -21.37 -25.13 -15.47
C PHE A 181 -22.25 -25.92 -14.51
N GLU A 182 -23.44 -25.39 -14.25
CA GLU A 182 -24.41 -25.94 -13.29
C GLU A 182 -25.55 -26.63 -14.04
N ASP A 183 -25.71 -27.95 -13.87
CA ASP A 183 -26.82 -28.70 -14.45
C ASP A 183 -28.09 -28.57 -13.59
N THR A 184 -29.02 -27.75 -14.07
CA THR A 184 -30.31 -27.53 -13.40
C THR A 184 -31.21 -28.76 -13.31
N ASP A 185 -30.91 -29.84 -14.05
CA ASP A 185 -31.60 -31.12 -13.89
C ASP A 185 -31.17 -31.88 -12.62
N ILE A 186 -29.97 -31.61 -12.09
CA ILE A 186 -29.43 -32.16 -10.84
C ILE A 186 -29.84 -31.26 -9.67
N GLY A 187 -29.57 -29.96 -9.79
CA GLY A 187 -30.03 -28.94 -8.85
C GLY A 187 -29.36 -28.96 -7.48
N ASP A 188 -28.09 -29.37 -7.42
CA ASP A 188 -27.22 -29.29 -6.25
C ASP A 188 -26.49 -27.94 -6.11
N GLY A 189 -26.47 -27.12 -7.16
CA GLY A 189 -25.78 -25.84 -7.13
C GLY A 189 -24.26 -26.00 -7.25
N VAL A 190 -23.56 -24.87 -7.37
CA VAL A 190 -22.11 -24.90 -7.61
C VAL A 190 -21.34 -25.61 -6.50
N SER A 191 -20.31 -26.36 -6.89
CA SER A 191 -19.47 -27.17 -6.02
C SER A 191 -18.70 -26.35 -4.97
N ASP A 192 -18.32 -25.11 -5.31
CA ASP A 192 -17.71 -24.13 -4.41
C ASP A 192 -18.54 -22.82 -4.43
N PRO A 193 -18.96 -22.28 -3.26
CA PRO A 193 -19.72 -21.02 -3.18
C PRO A 193 -19.01 -19.78 -3.77
N SER A 194 -17.71 -19.85 -4.01
CA SER A 194 -16.93 -18.79 -4.68
C SER A 194 -16.95 -18.87 -6.21
N HIS A 195 -17.43 -19.98 -6.79
CA HIS A 195 -17.57 -20.13 -8.23
C HIS A 195 -18.81 -19.39 -8.76
N ILE A 196 -18.72 -18.97 -10.02
CA ILE A 196 -19.78 -18.26 -10.71
C ILE A 196 -20.54 -19.26 -11.60
N ALA A 197 -21.82 -19.44 -11.32
CA ALA A 197 -22.65 -20.40 -12.04
C ALA A 197 -22.93 -19.97 -13.50
N ILE A 198 -22.86 -20.95 -14.40
CA ILE A 198 -23.33 -20.87 -15.78
C ILE A 198 -24.33 -22.02 -15.96
N THR A 199 -25.62 -21.69 -15.88
CA THR A 199 -26.67 -22.71 -15.80
C THR A 199 -27.01 -23.32 -17.16
N PHE A 200 -27.16 -24.64 -17.18
CA PHE A 200 -27.66 -25.39 -18.34
C PHE A 200 -28.61 -26.50 -17.88
N SER A 201 -29.17 -27.25 -18.84
CA SER A 201 -29.98 -28.45 -18.58
C SER A 201 -29.48 -29.55 -19.51
N ALA A 202 -28.98 -30.66 -18.97
CA ALA A 202 -28.55 -31.80 -19.78
C ALA A 202 -29.72 -32.50 -20.51
N SER A 203 -30.93 -32.44 -19.95
CA SER A 203 -32.15 -32.99 -20.53
C SER A 203 -32.69 -32.16 -21.70
N SER A 204 -32.32 -30.88 -21.77
CA SER A 204 -32.60 -29.97 -22.87
C SER A 204 -31.40 -29.05 -23.14
N PRO A 205 -30.30 -29.56 -23.74
CA PRO A 205 -29.07 -28.80 -23.89
C PRO A 205 -29.28 -27.51 -24.68
N PRO A 206 -28.68 -26.38 -24.26
CA PRO A 206 -28.75 -25.13 -25.01
C PRO A 206 -28.06 -25.27 -26.36
N THR A 207 -28.35 -24.36 -27.30
CA THR A 207 -27.51 -24.23 -28.50
C THR A 207 -26.16 -23.63 -28.13
N ALA A 208 -25.12 -23.88 -28.95
CA ALA A 208 -23.79 -23.29 -28.73
C ALA A 208 -23.84 -21.75 -28.61
N THR A 209 -24.66 -21.10 -29.44
CA THR A 209 -24.92 -19.66 -29.39
C THR A 209 -25.57 -19.23 -28.07
N ALA A 210 -26.57 -19.96 -27.58
CA ALA A 210 -27.23 -19.63 -26.32
C ALA A 210 -26.30 -19.81 -25.11
N LEU A 211 -25.51 -20.89 -25.10
CA LEU A 211 -24.51 -21.11 -24.05
C LEU A 211 -23.40 -20.05 -24.09
N ARG A 212 -22.93 -19.66 -25.28
CA ARG A 212 -21.99 -18.54 -25.44
C ARG A 212 -22.57 -17.25 -24.83
N ASP A 213 -23.82 -16.92 -25.14
CA ASP A 213 -24.47 -15.72 -24.60
C ASP A 213 -24.60 -15.77 -23.07
N GLN A 214 -24.85 -16.95 -22.49
CA GLN A 214 -24.84 -17.15 -21.04
C GLN A 214 -23.44 -16.94 -20.45
N ILE A 215 -22.40 -17.55 -21.03
CA ILE A 215 -21.01 -17.34 -20.59
C ILE A 215 -20.66 -15.85 -20.66
N GLN A 216 -20.98 -15.18 -21.76
CA GLN A 216 -20.68 -13.77 -21.95
C GLN A 216 -21.40 -12.90 -20.91
N ALA A 217 -22.67 -13.18 -20.64
CA ALA A 217 -23.43 -12.47 -19.61
C ALA A 217 -22.83 -12.64 -18.20
N SER A 218 -22.38 -13.86 -17.85
CA SER A 218 -21.71 -14.11 -16.58
C SER A 218 -20.34 -13.41 -16.49
N LEU A 219 -19.61 -13.29 -17.60
CA LEU A 219 -18.35 -12.53 -17.64
C LEU A 219 -18.60 -11.03 -17.44
N ASP A 220 -19.61 -10.48 -18.14
CA ASP A 220 -19.95 -9.06 -18.05
C ASP A 220 -20.48 -8.68 -16.66
N SER A 221 -21.15 -9.60 -15.95
CA SER A 221 -21.59 -9.35 -14.56
C SER A 221 -20.44 -9.23 -13.57
N GLU A 222 -19.27 -9.79 -13.88
CA GLU A 222 -18.07 -9.67 -13.05
C GLU A 222 -17.20 -8.45 -13.40
N SER A 223 -17.44 -7.81 -14.55
CA SER A 223 -16.70 -6.63 -14.96
C SER A 223 -16.87 -5.49 -13.95
N GLY A 224 -15.76 -4.91 -13.49
CA GLY A 224 -15.75 -3.84 -12.48
C GLY A 224 -15.71 -4.31 -11.02
N THR A 225 -15.61 -5.61 -10.76
CA THR A 225 -15.42 -6.17 -9.40
C THR A 225 -13.93 -6.35 -9.02
N GLY A 226 -13.03 -5.60 -9.67
CA GLY A 226 -11.58 -5.88 -9.67
C GLY A 226 -11.16 -6.95 -10.69
N PHE A 227 -12.13 -7.61 -11.33
CA PHE A 227 -11.94 -8.50 -12.47
C PHE A 227 -12.03 -7.69 -13.77
N ASP A 228 -10.89 -7.09 -14.15
CA ASP A 228 -10.82 -6.03 -15.17
C ASP A 228 -10.75 -6.58 -16.61
N ILE A 229 -11.88 -7.13 -17.05
CA ILE A 229 -12.11 -7.61 -18.42
C ILE A 229 -13.20 -6.83 -19.14
N THR A 230 -13.10 -6.80 -20.46
CA THR A 230 -14.17 -6.45 -21.41
C THR A 230 -14.43 -7.63 -22.33
N THR A 231 -15.69 -7.92 -22.60
CA THR A 231 -16.08 -8.96 -23.57
C THR A 231 -16.79 -8.38 -24.79
N SER A 232 -16.68 -9.06 -25.92
CA SER A 232 -17.47 -8.78 -27.12
C SER A 232 -17.58 -10.04 -27.98
N THR A 233 -18.56 -10.10 -28.89
CA THR A 233 -18.66 -11.20 -29.84
C THR A 233 -17.67 -11.00 -30.99
N ASP A 234 -16.88 -12.02 -31.31
CA ASP A 234 -15.95 -11.98 -32.45
C ASP A 234 -16.67 -12.21 -33.79
N SER A 235 -15.94 -12.07 -34.90
CA SER A 235 -16.50 -12.21 -36.27
C SER A 235 -16.93 -13.64 -36.65
N THR A 236 -16.71 -14.59 -35.77
CA THR A 236 -16.89 -16.03 -35.95
C THR A 236 -17.67 -16.64 -34.79
N ASP A 237 -18.48 -15.82 -34.10
CA ASP A 237 -19.41 -16.24 -33.05
C ASP A 237 -18.75 -16.76 -31.75
N GLY A 238 -17.48 -16.39 -31.50
CA GLY A 238 -16.77 -16.59 -30.23
C GLY A 238 -16.85 -15.37 -29.30
N ILE A 239 -16.40 -15.52 -28.05
CA ILE A 239 -16.28 -14.44 -27.07
C ILE A 239 -14.84 -13.91 -27.13
N LEU A 240 -14.65 -12.71 -27.64
CA LEU A 240 -13.40 -11.96 -27.52
C LEU A 240 -13.32 -11.40 -26.10
N ILE A 241 -12.34 -11.87 -25.33
CA ILE A 241 -12.07 -11.47 -23.96
C ILE A 241 -10.78 -10.65 -23.96
N SER A 242 -10.86 -9.46 -23.40
CA SER A 242 -9.77 -8.50 -23.39
C SER A 242 -9.59 -7.98 -21.96
N GLY A 243 -8.36 -8.04 -21.44
CA GLY A 243 -8.06 -7.45 -20.13
C GLY A 243 -7.66 -5.99 -20.27
N ALA A 244 -7.92 -5.16 -19.26
CA ALA A 244 -7.57 -3.75 -19.32
C ALA A 244 -6.05 -3.57 -19.43
N ALA A 245 -5.27 -3.95 -18.42
CA ALA A 245 -3.80 -3.82 -18.43
C ALA A 245 -3.05 -5.16 -18.63
N PHE A 246 -3.72 -6.29 -18.45
CA PHE A 246 -3.11 -7.61 -18.45
C PHE A 246 -3.72 -8.51 -19.53
N SER A 247 -2.92 -9.41 -20.10
CA SER A 247 -3.47 -10.41 -21.03
C SER A 247 -4.27 -11.44 -20.24
N PRO A 248 -5.54 -11.71 -20.57
CA PRO A 248 -6.31 -12.75 -19.92
C PRO A 248 -5.70 -14.12 -20.21
N ILE A 249 -5.72 -14.99 -19.20
CA ILE A 249 -5.36 -16.41 -19.29
C ILE A 249 -6.62 -17.20 -18.95
N ILE A 250 -7.03 -18.12 -19.83
CA ILE A 250 -8.23 -18.95 -19.64
C ILE A 250 -7.77 -20.40 -19.51
N THR A 251 -8.19 -21.06 -18.44
CA THR A 251 -7.80 -22.45 -18.12
C THR A 251 -9.07 -23.27 -17.87
N PRO A 252 -9.58 -24.00 -18.89
CA PRO A 252 -10.66 -24.96 -18.72
C PRO A 252 -10.13 -26.23 -18.08
N ASP A 253 -10.91 -26.82 -17.18
CA ASP A 253 -10.62 -28.16 -16.67
C ASP A 253 -10.80 -29.23 -17.75
N SER A 254 -10.58 -30.50 -17.40
CA SER A 254 -10.68 -31.61 -18.35
C SER A 254 -12.07 -31.79 -18.93
N ASP A 255 -13.10 -31.48 -18.17
CA ASP A 255 -14.50 -31.73 -18.55
C ASP A 255 -15.00 -30.59 -19.45
N ALA A 256 -14.66 -29.35 -19.12
CA ALA A 256 -14.95 -28.17 -19.93
C ALA A 256 -14.18 -28.15 -21.26
N GLN A 257 -13.01 -28.79 -21.37
CA GLN A 257 -12.25 -28.89 -22.63
C GLN A 257 -12.98 -29.63 -23.76
N SER A 258 -14.01 -30.42 -23.44
CA SER A 258 -14.84 -31.07 -24.45
C SER A 258 -15.75 -30.08 -25.19
N VAL A 259 -16.08 -28.96 -24.56
CA VAL A 259 -17.02 -27.94 -25.09
C VAL A 259 -16.32 -26.61 -25.35
N LEU A 260 -15.27 -26.27 -24.62
CA LEU A 260 -14.57 -25.00 -24.75
C LEU A 260 -13.29 -25.14 -25.57
N SER A 261 -13.08 -24.20 -26.49
CA SER A 261 -11.79 -24.05 -27.17
C SER A 261 -11.31 -22.60 -27.08
N ILE A 262 -10.01 -22.44 -26.90
CA ILE A 262 -9.37 -21.15 -26.66
C ILE A 262 -8.34 -20.90 -27.76
N SER A 263 -8.33 -19.67 -28.27
CA SER A 263 -7.34 -19.24 -29.25
C SER A 263 -6.93 -17.80 -28.99
N ASP A 264 -5.69 -17.46 -29.36
CA ASP A 264 -5.21 -16.09 -29.30
C ASP A 264 -6.01 -15.17 -30.22
N GLY A 265 -6.36 -14.00 -29.68
CA GLY A 265 -6.87 -12.85 -30.41
C GLY A 265 -5.75 -11.87 -30.82
N ASN A 266 -6.15 -10.62 -31.07
CA ASN A 266 -5.23 -9.56 -31.47
C ASN A 266 -4.36 -9.07 -30.31
N LEU A 267 -3.20 -8.51 -30.65
CA LEU A 267 -2.43 -7.67 -29.73
C LEU A 267 -2.98 -6.25 -29.75
N GLU A 268 -3.20 -5.67 -28.58
CA GLU A 268 -3.72 -4.32 -28.42
C GLU A 268 -2.84 -3.52 -27.46
N GLN A 269 -2.48 -2.30 -27.87
CA GLN A 269 -1.74 -1.38 -27.01
C GLN A 269 -2.72 -0.43 -26.33
N ARG A 270 -2.66 -0.36 -25.01
CA ARG A 270 -3.57 0.44 -24.18
C ARG A 270 -3.04 1.85 -23.97
N LYS A 271 -3.20 2.69 -24.97
CA LYS A 271 -2.51 3.99 -25.05
C LYS A 271 -2.93 5.02 -24.00
N ASN A 272 -3.98 4.75 -23.24
CA ASN A 272 -4.55 5.55 -22.15
C ASN A 272 -4.23 4.99 -20.75
N LEU A 273 -3.56 3.84 -20.65
CA LEU A 273 -3.31 3.16 -19.37
C LEU A 273 -1.86 3.27 -18.91
N ILE A 274 -1.70 3.34 -17.60
CA ILE A 274 -0.42 3.15 -16.90
C ILE A 274 -0.64 2.14 -15.77
N THR A 275 0.22 1.12 -15.68
CA THR A 275 0.25 0.17 -14.57
C THR A 275 1.40 0.49 -13.64
N VAL A 276 1.12 0.68 -12.36
CA VAL A 276 2.12 0.92 -11.31
C VAL A 276 2.24 -0.34 -10.45
N TYR A 277 3.48 -0.74 -10.19
CA TYR A 277 3.82 -1.86 -9.32
C TYR A 277 4.45 -1.31 -8.05
N PHE A 278 3.87 -1.65 -6.90
CA PHE A 278 4.39 -1.34 -5.58
C PHE A 278 5.12 -2.56 -5.01
N ASN A 279 5.95 -2.35 -3.99
CA ASN A 279 6.56 -3.44 -3.26
C ASN A 279 5.49 -4.25 -2.51
N ALA A 280 5.53 -5.58 -2.65
CA ALA A 280 4.48 -6.46 -2.13
C ALA A 280 4.42 -6.56 -0.59
N ASN A 281 5.40 -5.99 0.12
CA ASN A 281 5.47 -6.07 1.58
C ASN A 281 4.73 -4.93 2.29
N ASP A 282 4.45 -3.83 1.58
CA ASP A 282 3.85 -2.62 2.13
C ASP A 282 2.65 -2.27 1.25
N GLU A 283 1.50 -2.88 1.55
CA GLU A 283 0.26 -2.65 0.81
C GLU A 283 -0.20 -1.20 1.00
N LEU A 284 -0.72 -0.60 -0.08
CA LEU A 284 -1.40 0.68 0.03
C LEU A 284 -2.79 0.48 0.61
N GLU A 285 -3.22 1.41 1.46
CA GLU A 285 -4.62 1.47 1.89
C GLU A 285 -5.53 1.59 0.66
N GLN A 286 -6.43 0.61 0.48
CA GLN A 286 -7.19 0.43 -0.76
C GLN A 286 -7.96 1.69 -1.17
N SER A 287 -8.62 2.36 -0.21
CA SER A 287 -9.40 3.57 -0.48
C SER A 287 -8.55 4.75 -0.99
N SER A 288 -7.29 4.84 -0.55
CA SER A 288 -6.33 5.83 -1.05
C SER A 288 -5.73 5.40 -2.39
N ALA A 289 -5.42 4.11 -2.54
CA ALA A 289 -4.84 3.54 -3.75
C ALA A 289 -5.79 3.60 -4.96
N GLU A 290 -7.10 3.51 -4.74
CA GLU A 290 -8.14 3.62 -5.77
C GLU A 290 -8.57 5.07 -6.03
N SER A 291 -8.11 6.03 -5.23
CA SER A 291 -8.42 7.45 -5.43
C SER A 291 -7.64 8.02 -6.62
N PRO A 292 -8.31 8.52 -7.68
CA PRO A 292 -7.60 9.14 -8.80
C PRO A 292 -6.76 10.36 -8.38
N ALA A 293 -7.12 11.04 -7.29
CA ALA A 293 -6.37 12.17 -6.76
C ALA A 293 -5.00 11.79 -6.19
N PHE A 294 -4.75 10.50 -5.91
CA PHE A 294 -3.47 9.98 -5.45
C PHE A 294 -2.42 9.91 -6.58
N TYR A 295 -2.83 10.09 -7.84
CA TYR A 295 -1.96 9.98 -9.00
C TYR A 295 -2.10 11.20 -9.91
N ARG A 296 -0.98 11.63 -10.49
CA ARG A 296 -0.97 12.69 -11.50
C ARG A 296 0.10 12.45 -12.53
N LEU A 297 -0.28 12.64 -13.78
CA LEU A 297 0.62 12.61 -14.92
C LEU A 297 0.88 14.05 -15.37
N ILE A 298 2.13 14.48 -15.33
CA ILE A 298 2.53 15.85 -15.64
C ILE A 298 3.31 15.84 -16.95
N SER A 299 2.81 16.56 -17.96
CA SER A 299 3.52 16.73 -19.24
C SER A 299 4.78 17.57 -19.04
N THR A 300 5.75 17.50 -19.97
CA THR A 300 6.90 18.42 -19.96
C THR A 300 6.53 19.89 -20.09
N ASN A 301 5.30 20.19 -20.54
CA ASN A 301 4.78 21.55 -20.62
C ASN A 301 4.12 22.00 -19.30
N GLY A 302 4.01 21.11 -18.32
CA GLY A 302 3.40 21.37 -17.01
C GLY A 302 1.90 21.06 -16.93
N ASP A 303 1.30 20.49 -17.98
CA ASP A 303 -0.11 20.10 -17.95
C ASP A 303 -0.30 18.92 -17.02
N VAL A 304 -1.30 19.01 -16.14
CA VAL A 304 -1.61 17.96 -15.16
C VAL A 304 -2.83 17.18 -15.64
N MET A 305 -2.68 15.86 -15.74
CA MET A 305 -3.76 14.92 -16.00
C MET A 305 -3.94 14.02 -14.78
N LEU A 306 -5.19 13.78 -14.41
CA LEU A 306 -5.57 12.81 -13.40
C LEU A 306 -6.18 11.60 -14.11
N PRO A 307 -6.03 10.38 -13.56
CA PRO A 307 -6.83 9.25 -14.00
C PRO A 307 -8.33 9.56 -13.87
N VAL A 308 -9.13 8.97 -14.74
CA VAL A 308 -10.58 8.89 -14.65
C VAL A 308 -10.98 7.82 -13.63
N SER A 309 -10.22 6.72 -13.57
CA SER A 309 -10.40 5.64 -12.60
C SER A 309 -9.05 5.00 -12.25
N VAL A 310 -9.02 4.36 -11.08
CA VAL A 310 -7.89 3.54 -10.64
C VAL A 310 -8.43 2.22 -10.11
N THR A 311 -7.90 1.11 -10.63
CA THR A 311 -8.16 -0.24 -10.08
C THR A 311 -6.93 -0.68 -9.31
N TYR A 312 -7.04 -0.91 -8.00
CA TYR A 312 -5.96 -1.42 -7.17
C TYR A 312 -6.20 -2.90 -6.82
N ASN A 313 -5.14 -3.69 -6.85
CA ASN A 313 -5.14 -5.07 -6.36
C ASN A 313 -4.02 -5.23 -5.34
N ALA A 314 -4.39 -5.48 -4.08
CA ALA A 314 -3.47 -5.65 -2.96
C ALA A 314 -2.62 -6.92 -3.12
N ASP A 315 -3.23 -8.05 -3.55
CA ASP A 315 -2.54 -9.34 -3.72
C ASP A 315 -1.35 -9.25 -4.70
N SER A 316 -1.49 -8.45 -5.76
CA SER A 316 -0.44 -8.21 -6.74
C SER A 316 0.31 -6.88 -6.54
N ALA A 317 -0.04 -6.11 -5.51
CA ALA A 317 0.47 -4.75 -5.25
C ALA A 317 0.49 -3.87 -6.51
N THR A 318 -0.57 -3.92 -7.32
CA THR A 318 -0.64 -3.20 -8.61
C THR A 318 -1.80 -2.21 -8.66
N ALA A 319 -1.54 -1.00 -9.15
CA ALA A 319 -2.57 -0.05 -9.55
C ALA A 319 -2.61 0.12 -11.07
N VAL A 320 -3.79 0.00 -11.67
CA VAL A 320 -4.05 0.31 -13.08
C VAL A 320 -4.72 1.66 -13.15
N LEU A 321 -4.05 2.63 -13.77
CA LEU A 321 -4.51 4.00 -13.94
C LEU A 321 -5.10 4.17 -15.34
N ASP A 322 -6.39 4.47 -15.43
CA ASP A 322 -7.05 4.81 -16.70
C ASP A 322 -7.25 6.31 -16.82
N PHE A 323 -6.66 6.92 -17.84
CA PHE A 323 -6.77 8.36 -18.10
C PHE A 323 -7.89 8.74 -19.06
N GLY A 324 -8.67 7.78 -19.58
CA GLY A 324 -9.73 7.99 -20.55
C GLY A 324 -9.18 8.04 -21.98
N PRO A 325 -9.02 9.22 -22.62
CA PRO A 325 -8.44 9.31 -23.95
C PRO A 325 -6.98 8.84 -24.02
N ASP A 326 -6.57 8.37 -25.21
CA ASP A 326 -5.19 8.05 -25.54
C ASP A 326 -4.25 9.22 -25.22
N PHE A 327 -3.05 8.92 -24.71
CA PHE A 327 -2.02 9.93 -24.52
C PHE A 327 -1.56 10.50 -25.87
N GLU A 328 -1.35 11.81 -25.90
CA GLU A 328 -0.56 12.42 -26.96
C GLU A 328 0.90 11.91 -26.90
N THR A 329 1.60 11.96 -28.02
CA THR A 329 3.02 11.59 -28.02
C THR A 329 3.83 12.64 -27.27
N GLY A 330 4.48 12.24 -26.18
CA GLY A 330 5.27 13.14 -25.37
C GLY A 330 5.98 12.45 -24.22
N THR A 331 6.67 13.25 -23.41
CA THR A 331 7.30 12.80 -22.16
C THR A 331 6.45 13.28 -21.00
N TYR A 332 6.24 12.37 -20.04
CA TYR A 332 5.42 12.63 -18.86
C TYR A 332 6.16 12.23 -17.59
N ASN A 333 5.83 12.90 -16.49
CA ASN A 333 6.26 12.56 -15.14
C ASN A 333 5.04 12.08 -14.35
N LEU A 334 5.04 10.81 -13.95
CA LEU A 334 4.06 10.29 -13.01
C LEU A 334 4.48 10.69 -11.60
N ARG A 335 3.57 11.31 -10.84
CA ARG A 335 3.71 11.49 -9.39
C ARG A 335 2.59 10.74 -8.69
N ILE A 336 2.94 10.17 -7.55
CA ILE A 336 2.06 9.35 -6.71
C ILE A 336 2.15 9.90 -5.29
N GLY A 337 1.03 9.89 -4.57
CA GLY A 337 0.90 10.43 -3.22
C GLY A 337 -0.16 11.51 -3.13
N GLU A 338 -0.63 11.76 -1.91
CA GLU A 338 -1.59 12.82 -1.64
C GLU A 338 -1.01 14.19 -2.01
N SER A 339 -1.63 14.86 -2.98
CA SER A 339 -1.45 16.29 -3.15
C SER A 339 -2.62 17.01 -2.50
N PHE A 340 -2.32 17.91 -1.55
CA PHE A 340 -3.28 18.85 -0.97
C PHE A 340 -3.63 19.93 -2.01
N GLU A 341 -4.25 19.52 -3.12
CA GLU A 341 -4.77 20.41 -4.14
C GLU A 341 -6.30 20.33 -4.09
N GLY A 342 -6.95 21.42 -3.71
CA GLY A 342 -8.40 21.50 -3.50
C GLY A 342 -9.25 21.44 -4.77
N ASN A 343 -8.88 20.62 -5.75
CA ASN A 343 -9.63 20.45 -6.99
C ASN A 343 -10.20 19.04 -7.11
N ASN A 344 -11.17 18.74 -6.25
CA ASN A 344 -12.22 17.78 -6.59
C ASN A 344 -12.99 18.29 -7.82
N ARG A 345 -12.41 18.11 -9.01
CA ARG A 345 -13.00 18.48 -10.29
C ARG A 345 -13.98 17.39 -10.68
N ILE A 346 -15.06 17.30 -9.92
CA ILE A 346 -16.33 16.85 -10.47
C ILE A 346 -16.65 17.83 -11.61
N THR A 347 -16.94 17.27 -12.78
CA THR A 347 -17.35 17.95 -14.02
C THR A 347 -18.10 19.27 -13.80
N PRO A 348 -17.84 20.34 -14.60
CA PRO A 348 -18.63 21.56 -14.54
C PRO A 348 -20.11 21.23 -14.77
N ASP A 349 -20.98 21.62 -13.84
CA ASP A 349 -22.43 21.59 -14.02
C ASP A 349 -22.79 22.38 -15.30
N PRO A 350 -23.37 21.74 -16.33
CA PRO A 350 -23.71 22.40 -17.58
C PRO A 350 -24.80 23.46 -17.44
N LEU A 351 -25.44 23.60 -16.27
CA LEU A 351 -26.48 24.59 -16.00
C LEU A 351 -25.99 25.87 -15.32
N ASN A 352 -24.71 25.97 -14.92
CA ASN A 352 -24.20 27.20 -14.29
C ASN A 352 -22.72 27.51 -14.60
N PRO A 353 -22.42 28.17 -15.73
CA PRO A 353 -21.05 28.50 -16.13
C PRO A 353 -20.39 29.62 -15.29
N ASN A 354 -21.07 30.16 -14.27
CA ASN A 354 -20.58 31.31 -13.47
C ASN A 354 -20.28 30.97 -12.00
N VAL A 355 -20.37 29.71 -11.57
CA VAL A 355 -19.83 29.30 -10.27
C VAL A 355 -18.38 28.85 -10.49
N GLY A 356 -17.49 29.84 -10.59
CA GLY A 356 -16.07 29.60 -10.35
C GLY A 356 -15.85 29.16 -8.90
N PRO A 357 -14.76 28.45 -8.59
CA PRO A 357 -14.45 28.01 -7.23
C PRO A 357 -14.51 29.20 -6.27
N VAL A 358 -15.30 29.08 -5.21
CA VAL A 358 -15.33 30.06 -4.12
C VAL A 358 -13.99 29.94 -3.39
N ASN A 359 -13.12 30.88 -3.76
CA ASN A 359 -11.77 31.03 -3.27
C ASN A 359 -11.83 31.61 -1.85
N LEU A 360 -11.86 30.75 -0.83
CA LEU A 360 -11.55 31.16 0.54
C LEU A 360 -10.04 31.07 0.77
N GLY A 361 -9.33 32.12 0.32
CA GLY A 361 -8.11 32.57 0.98
C GLY A 361 -6.78 32.29 0.28
N ALA A 362 -6.51 32.98 -0.83
CA ALA A 362 -5.15 33.43 -1.14
C ALA A 362 -5.06 34.94 -0.89
N ARG A 363 -4.67 35.33 0.32
CA ARG A 363 -4.05 36.63 0.58
C ARG A 363 -2.82 36.40 1.46
N GLU A 364 -1.69 36.31 0.75
CA GLU A 364 -0.29 36.33 1.19
C GLU A 364 -0.02 36.58 2.68
N VAL A 365 0.51 35.57 3.37
CA VAL A 365 1.76 35.68 4.14
C VAL A 365 2.52 34.35 4.04
N ASN A 366 3.79 34.43 3.63
CA ASN A 366 4.80 33.37 3.67
C ASN A 366 4.78 32.60 5.01
N THR A 367 4.41 31.32 4.99
CA THR A 367 4.99 30.21 5.75
C THR A 367 4.21 28.93 5.41
N SER A 368 4.94 27.89 5.05
CA SER A 368 4.41 26.58 4.68
C SER A 368 3.75 25.93 5.90
N VAL A 369 2.47 25.55 5.78
CA VAL A 369 1.75 24.77 6.79
C VAL A 369 1.35 23.45 6.15
N ILE A 370 1.90 22.35 6.68
CA ILE A 370 1.39 21.00 6.47
C ILE A 370 0.17 20.85 7.39
N ARG A 371 -0.92 20.28 6.85
CA ARG A 371 -2.19 20.09 7.56
C ARG A 371 -2.42 18.59 7.75
N ASP A 372 -2.07 18.06 8.91
CA ASP A 372 -2.64 16.80 9.38
C ASP A 372 -3.77 17.14 10.34
N ALA A 373 -5.01 16.90 9.91
CA ALA A 373 -6.19 17.07 10.72
C ALA A 373 -6.52 15.73 11.43
N PHE A 374 -6.20 15.62 12.72
CA PHE A 374 -6.80 14.57 13.55
C PHE A 374 -8.20 14.99 13.98
N ILE A 375 -9.21 14.38 13.37
CA ILE A 375 -10.62 14.61 13.70
C ILE A 375 -10.93 13.91 15.02
N GLY A 376 -10.96 14.67 16.11
CA GLY A 376 -11.63 14.32 17.34
C GLY A 376 -13.14 14.50 17.18
N GLY A 377 -13.83 13.45 16.74
CA GLY A 377 -15.28 13.39 16.73
C GLY A 377 -15.74 11.97 16.44
N ASN A 378 -16.47 11.36 17.36
CA ASN A 378 -17.14 10.08 17.12
C ASN A 378 -18.06 10.24 15.88
N PRO A 379 -17.95 9.38 14.85
CA PRO A 379 -18.71 9.51 13.60
C PRO A 379 -20.24 9.47 13.78
N ASN A 380 -20.73 9.13 14.98
CA ASN A 380 -22.15 9.08 15.31
C ASN A 380 -22.63 10.21 16.24
N SER A 381 -21.82 11.25 16.51
CA SER A 381 -22.21 12.36 17.40
C SER A 381 -22.76 13.56 16.62
N THR A 382 -24.03 13.91 16.83
CA THR A 382 -24.70 15.08 16.23
C THR A 382 -24.52 16.37 17.04
N SER A 383 -23.39 16.54 17.73
CA SER A 383 -23.16 17.75 18.55
C SER A 383 -22.72 18.92 17.68
N LEU A 384 -23.67 19.80 17.31
CA LEU A 384 -23.42 21.09 16.65
C LEU A 384 -23.00 22.18 17.66
N ASP A 385 -22.17 21.87 18.67
CA ASP A 385 -21.78 22.88 19.66
C ASP A 385 -20.70 23.81 19.07
N PRO A 386 -21.00 25.11 18.85
CA PRO A 386 -20.04 26.07 18.33
C PRO A 386 -18.93 26.44 19.33
N ASN A 387 -18.87 25.80 20.51
CA ASN A 387 -17.86 26.04 21.54
C ASN A 387 -16.84 24.91 21.72
N ASP A 388 -16.75 23.96 20.78
CA ASP A 388 -15.63 23.03 20.80
C ASP A 388 -14.31 23.79 20.50
N VAL A 389 -13.27 23.53 21.30
CA VAL A 389 -12.00 24.25 21.26
C VAL A 389 -10.93 23.31 20.75
N ASP A 390 -10.49 23.52 19.51
CA ASP A 390 -9.43 22.74 18.88
C ASP A 390 -8.03 23.13 19.41
N LEU A 391 -7.15 22.12 19.57
CA LEU A 391 -5.74 22.31 19.91
C LEU A 391 -4.88 22.22 18.64
N TYR A 392 -4.17 23.30 18.32
CA TYR A 392 -3.22 23.33 17.21
C TYR A 392 -1.78 23.27 17.74
N ARG A 393 -0.95 22.35 17.21
CA ARG A 393 0.50 22.37 17.37
C ARG A 393 1.13 22.98 16.13
N PHE A 394 2.02 23.93 16.33
CA PHE A 394 2.82 24.54 15.26
C PHE A 394 4.28 24.14 15.45
N GLU A 395 4.92 23.65 14.39
CA GLU A 395 6.37 23.48 14.35
C GLU A 395 6.96 24.48 13.36
N LEU A 396 7.87 25.30 13.86
CA LEU A 396 8.61 26.26 13.06
C LEU A 396 9.94 25.63 12.67
N ASN A 397 10.04 25.17 11.42
CA ASN A 397 11.33 24.83 10.84
C ASN A 397 12.12 26.11 10.60
N ASN A 398 13.29 26.22 11.24
CA ASN A 398 14.17 27.37 11.07
C ASN A 398 14.70 27.36 9.62
N PRO A 399 14.47 28.40 8.80
CA PRO A 399 15.05 28.43 7.46
C PRO A 399 16.57 28.49 7.59
N ALA A 400 17.25 27.58 6.90
CA ALA A 400 18.70 27.58 6.75
C ALA A 400 19.19 28.98 6.32
N THR A 401 20.33 29.38 6.88
CA THR A 401 21.01 30.66 6.59
C THR A 401 21.67 30.67 5.22
#